data_AF-A0A4D4L3Q5-F1
#
_entry.id   AF-A0A4D4L3Q5-F1
#
_cell.length_a   1.000
_cell.length_b   1.000
_cell.length_c   1.000
_cell.angle_alpha   90.00
_cell.angle_beta   90.00
_cell.angle_gamma   90.00
#
_symmetry.space_group_name_H-M   'P 1'
#
loop_
_entity.id
_entity.type
_entity.pdbx_description
1 polymer ?
#
loop_
_entity_poly.entity_id
_entity_poly.type
_entity_poly.pdbx_seq_one_letter_code
_entity_poly.pdbx_strand_id
1 'polypeptide(L)'
;MDRTEDHPVVVAGGHAAFNPEPIADFIDCAVIGDGEQAVLDMTGIVRDWKAEGRPGGRDELLFRLARTGGVYVPKFYDVEYLADGRISRVVPNRSGVPWRVSKHTVMDLDEWPYPKQPLVPLAETVHERMSVEIFRGCTRGCRFCQAGMITRPVRERSITGIGEMVDKGLKATGFEEVGLLSLSSADHTEIGDIAKGLADRYEEDKIGLSLPSTRVDAFNIDLANELTRNGRRSGLTFAPRAAVSASVRSSTRWSRKRTSSVRWPPRTATAGGR
;
A
#
# COMPACT_ATOMS: atom_id res chain seq x y z
N MET A 1 12.33 -24.00 -6.72
CA MET A 1 11.53 -25.23 -6.48
C MET A 1 10.98 -25.70 -7.80
N ASP A 2 11.07 -27.00 -8.12
CA ASP A 2 10.50 -27.53 -9.37
C ASP A 2 8.98 -27.75 -9.21
N ARG A 3 8.17 -26.83 -9.75
CA ARG A 3 6.71 -26.93 -9.79
C ARG A 3 6.27 -27.65 -11.06
N THR A 4 5.43 -28.66 -10.92
CA THR A 4 4.82 -29.40 -12.05
C THR A 4 3.46 -28.84 -12.45
N GLU A 5 2.82 -29.44 -13.46
CA GLU A 5 1.47 -29.06 -13.92
C GLU A 5 0.38 -29.26 -12.87
N ASP A 6 0.57 -30.18 -11.94
CA ASP A 6 -0.40 -30.52 -10.88
C ASP A 6 -0.38 -29.54 -9.72
N HIS A 7 0.67 -28.72 -9.60
CA HIS A 7 0.80 -27.74 -8.53
C HIS A 7 -0.04 -26.49 -8.81
N PRO A 8 -0.57 -25.81 -7.78
CA PRO A 8 -1.24 -24.53 -7.97
C PRO A 8 -0.29 -23.48 -8.55
N VAL A 9 -0.85 -22.48 -9.23
CA VAL A 9 -0.13 -21.26 -9.59
C VAL A 9 -0.08 -20.37 -8.35
N VAL A 10 1.12 -20.02 -7.90
CA VAL A 10 1.32 -19.16 -6.73
C VAL A 10 1.50 -17.73 -7.19
N VAL A 11 0.58 -16.87 -6.77
CA VAL A 11 0.54 -15.46 -7.13
C VAL A 11 0.85 -14.61 -5.91
N ALA A 12 1.78 -13.67 -6.04
CA ALA A 12 2.03 -12.62 -5.06
C ALA A 12 1.43 -11.28 -5.52
N GLY A 13 1.10 -10.43 -4.55
CA GLY A 13 0.57 -9.10 -4.82
C GLY A 13 0.81 -8.15 -3.65
N GLY A 14 0.24 -6.95 -3.76
CA GLY A 14 0.37 -5.90 -2.75
C GLY A 14 1.71 -5.15 -2.82
N HIS A 15 1.96 -4.29 -1.84
CA HIS A 15 3.08 -3.34 -1.85
C HIS A 15 4.46 -4.00 -1.97
N ALA A 16 4.63 -5.21 -1.42
CA ALA A 16 5.89 -5.96 -1.48
C ALA A 16 6.19 -6.51 -2.89
N ALA A 17 5.18 -6.72 -3.73
CA ALA A 17 5.35 -7.26 -5.07
C ALA A 17 5.98 -6.27 -6.06
N PHE A 18 6.06 -4.96 -5.73
CA PHE A 18 6.71 -3.95 -6.56
C PHE A 18 8.20 -4.20 -6.83
N ASN A 19 8.82 -5.09 -6.05
CA ASN A 19 10.12 -5.66 -6.37
C ASN A 19 10.03 -7.18 -6.15
N PRO A 20 9.64 -7.96 -7.18
CA PRO A 20 9.32 -9.38 -7.02
C PRO A 20 10.56 -10.28 -6.97
N GLU A 21 11.71 -9.81 -7.47
CA GLU A 21 12.94 -10.61 -7.59
C GLU A 21 13.46 -11.24 -6.30
N PRO A 22 13.44 -10.57 -5.14
CA PRO A 22 13.84 -11.21 -3.88
C PRO A 22 13.02 -12.45 -3.48
N ILE A 23 11.82 -12.64 -4.05
CA ILE A 23 10.93 -13.77 -3.77
C ILE A 23 10.62 -14.61 -5.02
N ALA A 24 11.29 -14.35 -6.16
CA ALA A 24 10.99 -14.96 -7.45
C ALA A 24 11.01 -16.49 -7.43
N ASP A 25 11.94 -17.08 -6.67
CA ASP A 25 12.06 -18.55 -6.53
C ASP A 25 10.84 -19.23 -5.87
N PHE A 26 9.98 -18.44 -5.23
CA PHE A 26 8.82 -18.91 -4.46
C PHE A 26 7.48 -18.57 -5.12
N ILE A 27 7.45 -17.89 -6.25
CA ILE A 27 6.21 -17.42 -6.90
C ILE A 27 6.22 -17.73 -8.39
N ASP A 28 5.05 -17.93 -8.98
CA ASP A 28 4.91 -18.04 -10.44
C ASP A 28 4.57 -16.69 -11.06
N CYS A 29 3.83 -15.86 -10.33
CA CYS A 29 3.34 -14.56 -10.80
C CYS A 29 3.43 -13.53 -9.69
N ALA A 30 3.75 -12.29 -10.04
CA ALA A 30 3.59 -11.12 -9.21
C ALA A 30 2.69 -10.10 -9.91
N VAL A 31 1.61 -9.69 -9.23
CA VAL A 31 0.75 -8.59 -9.66
C VAL A 31 1.29 -7.30 -9.05
N ILE A 32 1.56 -6.32 -9.91
CA ILE A 32 2.09 -5.02 -9.49
C ILE A 32 0.92 -4.03 -9.39
N GLY A 33 0.76 -3.39 -8.25
CA GLY A 33 -0.28 -2.38 -8.04
C GLY A 33 -1.57 -2.94 -7.44
N ASP A 34 -2.69 -2.37 -7.85
CA ASP A 34 -4.02 -2.69 -7.32
C ASP A 34 -4.51 -4.05 -7.81
N GLY A 35 -5.17 -4.81 -6.93
CA GLY A 35 -5.53 -6.22 -7.19
C GLY A 35 -6.90 -6.39 -7.81
N GLU A 36 -7.79 -5.42 -7.67
CA GLU A 36 -9.22 -5.54 -7.94
C GLU A 36 -9.52 -5.91 -9.41
N GLN A 37 -9.04 -5.11 -10.37
CA GLN A 37 -9.13 -5.42 -11.80
C GLN A 37 -8.23 -6.58 -12.19
N ALA A 38 -7.00 -6.61 -11.67
CA ALA A 38 -6.00 -7.60 -12.03
C ALA A 38 -6.46 -9.03 -11.74
N VAL A 39 -7.11 -9.27 -10.60
CA VAL A 39 -7.67 -10.58 -10.25
C VAL A 39 -8.74 -11.02 -11.24
N LEU A 40 -9.62 -10.11 -11.69
CA LEU A 40 -10.66 -10.45 -12.67
C LEU A 40 -10.04 -10.80 -14.03
N ASP A 41 -9.08 -10.01 -14.49
CA ASP A 41 -8.38 -10.27 -15.76
C ASP A 41 -7.65 -11.61 -15.73
N MET A 42 -6.89 -11.87 -14.66
CA MET A 42 -6.17 -13.13 -14.49
C MET A 42 -7.10 -14.33 -14.39
N THR A 43 -8.18 -14.23 -13.61
CA THR A 43 -9.14 -15.34 -13.48
C THR A 43 -9.89 -15.60 -14.78
N GLY A 44 -10.17 -14.56 -15.59
CA GLY A 44 -10.67 -14.69 -16.95
C GLY A 44 -9.74 -15.51 -17.84
N ILE A 45 -8.45 -15.17 -17.85
CA ILE A 45 -7.42 -15.92 -18.61
C ILE A 45 -7.34 -17.38 -18.16
N VAL A 46 -7.34 -17.63 -16.85
CA VAL A 46 -7.29 -18.98 -16.28
C VAL A 46 -8.54 -19.78 -16.66
N ARG A 47 -9.73 -19.16 -16.61
CA ARG A 47 -11.00 -19.79 -16.98
C ARG A 47 -10.99 -20.18 -18.46
N ASP A 48 -10.63 -19.26 -19.34
CA ASP A 48 -10.68 -19.47 -20.78
C ASP A 48 -9.66 -20.54 -21.21
N TRP A 49 -8.44 -20.49 -20.67
CA TRP A 49 -7.43 -21.53 -20.87
C TRP A 49 -7.89 -22.92 -20.39
N LYS A 50 -8.58 -23.00 -19.25
CA LYS A 50 -9.18 -24.27 -18.78
C LYS A 50 -10.28 -24.76 -19.71
N ALA A 51 -11.14 -23.87 -20.20
CA ALA A 51 -12.22 -24.20 -21.12
C ALA A 51 -11.71 -24.71 -22.48
N GLU A 52 -10.57 -24.21 -22.94
CA GLU A 52 -9.87 -24.67 -24.14
C GLU A 52 -9.18 -26.04 -23.98
N GLY A 53 -9.29 -26.69 -22.82
CA GLY A 53 -8.65 -27.98 -22.58
C GLY A 53 -7.17 -27.88 -22.17
N ARG A 54 -6.77 -26.74 -21.59
CA ARG A 54 -5.41 -26.50 -21.06
C ARG A 54 -4.29 -26.62 -22.12
N PRO A 55 -4.44 -25.99 -23.30
CA PRO A 55 -3.44 -26.08 -24.36
C PRO A 55 -2.09 -25.56 -23.86
N GLY A 56 -1.01 -26.24 -24.26
CA GLY A 56 0.36 -25.89 -23.87
C GLY A 56 0.65 -25.93 -22.36
N GLY A 57 -0.27 -26.48 -21.56
CA GLY A 57 -0.06 -26.74 -20.16
C GLY A 57 0.17 -25.49 -19.31
N ARG A 58 0.85 -25.66 -18.17
CA ARG A 58 1.14 -24.57 -17.23
C ARG A 58 1.94 -23.44 -17.88
N ASP A 59 2.90 -23.79 -18.75
CA ASP A 59 3.78 -22.82 -19.39
C ASP A 59 3.02 -21.83 -20.28
N GLU A 60 2.03 -22.32 -21.03
CA GLU A 60 1.16 -21.48 -21.85
C GLU A 60 0.27 -20.58 -20.98
N LEU A 61 -0.28 -21.08 -19.88
CA LEU A 61 -1.04 -20.25 -18.95
C LEU A 61 -0.19 -19.08 -18.42
N LEU A 62 1.02 -19.38 -17.94
CA LEU A 62 1.94 -18.36 -17.44
C LEU A 62 2.29 -17.37 -18.55
N PHE A 63 2.48 -17.83 -19.78
CA PHE A 63 2.77 -16.96 -20.92
C PHE A 63 1.60 -16.03 -21.25
N ARG A 64 0.36 -16.55 -21.24
CA ARG A 64 -0.86 -15.75 -21.42
C ARG A 64 -1.00 -14.66 -20.36
N LEU A 65 -0.60 -14.94 -19.12
CA LEU A 65 -0.57 -13.95 -18.03
C LEU A 65 0.54 -12.91 -18.27
N ALA A 66 1.77 -13.35 -18.56
CA ALA A 66 2.92 -12.46 -18.76
C ALA A 66 2.73 -11.49 -19.95
N ARG A 67 2.19 -11.99 -21.08
CA ARG A 67 1.99 -11.18 -22.29
C ARG A 67 1.00 -10.04 -22.13
N THR A 68 0.15 -10.07 -21.08
CA THR A 68 -0.74 -8.95 -20.77
C THR A 68 0.03 -7.68 -20.43
N GLY A 69 1.27 -7.83 -19.92
CA GLY A 69 2.07 -6.75 -19.37
C GLY A 69 1.60 -6.21 -18.03
N GLY A 70 0.57 -6.81 -17.40
CA GLY A 70 0.12 -6.49 -16.05
C GLY A 70 0.64 -7.46 -14.97
N VAL A 71 1.17 -8.60 -15.39
CA VAL A 71 1.65 -9.66 -14.50
C VAL A 71 3.13 -9.94 -14.78
N TYR A 72 3.95 -9.85 -13.74
CA TYR A 72 5.34 -10.26 -13.80
C TYR A 72 5.45 -11.77 -13.56
N VAL A 73 6.10 -12.50 -14.46
CA VAL A 73 6.27 -13.96 -14.37
C VAL A 73 7.77 -14.26 -14.39
N PRO A 74 8.40 -14.56 -13.23
CA PRO A 74 9.87 -14.66 -13.13
C PRO A 74 10.51 -15.61 -14.15
N LYS A 75 9.83 -16.73 -14.47
CA LYS A 75 10.30 -17.71 -15.46
C LYS A 75 10.66 -17.09 -16.83
N PHE A 76 10.00 -16.00 -17.22
CA PHE A 76 10.23 -15.37 -18.52
C PHE A 76 11.20 -14.19 -18.50
N TYR A 77 11.97 -14.03 -17.42
CA TYR A 77 13.00 -13.02 -17.31
C TYR A 77 14.33 -13.62 -16.86
N ASP A 78 15.39 -13.24 -17.55
CA ASP A 78 16.77 -13.49 -17.14
C ASP A 78 17.26 -12.30 -16.30
N VAL A 79 17.86 -12.60 -15.14
CA VAL A 79 18.32 -11.59 -14.19
C VAL A 79 19.83 -11.65 -14.06
N GLU A 80 20.48 -10.58 -14.46
CA GLU A 80 21.92 -10.41 -14.37
C GLU A 80 22.25 -9.68 -13.07
N TYR A 81 23.21 -10.20 -12.30
CA TYR A 81 23.65 -9.61 -11.04
C TYR A 81 25.06 -9.04 -11.16
N LEU A 82 25.30 -7.95 -10.42
CA LEU A 82 26.63 -7.41 -10.18
C LEU A 82 27.40 -8.30 -9.19
N ALA A 83 28.73 -8.13 -9.13
CA ALA A 83 29.58 -8.88 -8.21
C ALA A 83 29.23 -8.70 -6.72
N ASP A 84 28.53 -7.61 -6.37
CA ASP A 84 28.05 -7.33 -5.01
C ASP A 84 26.63 -7.85 -4.72
N GLY A 85 26.05 -8.62 -5.64
CA GLY A 85 24.73 -9.23 -5.50
C GLY A 85 23.55 -8.32 -5.83
N ARG A 86 23.78 -7.06 -6.25
CA ARG A 86 22.70 -6.21 -6.75
C ARG A 86 22.29 -6.61 -8.16
N ILE A 87 21.00 -6.46 -8.48
CA ILE A 87 20.51 -6.67 -9.85
C ILE A 87 21.12 -5.61 -10.77
N SER A 88 21.79 -6.08 -11.82
CA SER A 88 22.30 -5.27 -12.92
C SER A 88 21.22 -5.04 -13.97
N ARG A 89 20.52 -6.10 -14.37
CA ARG A 89 19.52 -6.05 -15.43
C ARG A 89 18.50 -7.19 -15.30
N VAL A 90 17.28 -6.93 -15.77
CA VAL A 90 16.20 -7.90 -15.93
C VAL A 90 15.77 -7.86 -17.39
N VAL A 91 15.80 -9.00 -18.09
CA VAL A 91 15.61 -9.09 -19.54
C VAL A 91 14.56 -10.15 -19.85
N PRO A 92 13.50 -9.85 -20.64
CA PRO A 92 12.58 -10.89 -21.06
C PRO A 92 13.30 -11.92 -21.95
N ASN A 93 13.16 -13.20 -21.64
CA ASN A 93 13.81 -14.30 -22.37
C ASN A 93 12.88 -14.99 -23.39
N ARG A 94 11.63 -14.52 -23.50
CA ARG A 94 10.61 -15.07 -24.41
C ARG A 94 9.96 -13.96 -25.24
N SER A 95 9.82 -14.22 -26.54
CA SER A 95 9.10 -13.31 -27.46
C SER A 95 7.65 -13.11 -27.02
N GLY A 96 7.17 -11.87 -27.08
CA GLY A 96 5.84 -11.47 -26.63
C GLY A 96 5.73 -11.13 -25.13
N VAL A 97 6.79 -11.37 -24.33
CA VAL A 97 6.87 -10.91 -22.94
C VAL A 97 7.45 -9.49 -22.90
N PRO A 98 6.79 -8.53 -22.22
CA PRO A 98 7.22 -7.14 -22.26
C PRO A 98 8.44 -6.88 -21.36
N TRP A 99 9.26 -5.90 -21.78
CA TRP A 99 10.41 -5.43 -21.00
C TRP A 99 10.03 -4.75 -19.68
N ARG A 100 8.82 -4.17 -19.62
CA ARG A 100 8.30 -3.48 -18.45
C ARG A 100 6.91 -3.96 -18.16
N VAL A 101 6.69 -4.39 -16.92
CA VAL A 101 5.36 -4.72 -16.40
C VAL A 101 4.74 -3.45 -15.86
N SER A 102 3.56 -3.12 -16.37
CA SER A 102 2.77 -1.99 -15.92
C SER A 102 2.08 -2.35 -14.62
N LYS A 103 2.05 -1.41 -13.68
CA LYS A 103 1.23 -1.58 -12.48
C LYS A 103 -0.24 -1.41 -12.84
N HIS A 104 -1.10 -2.21 -12.22
CA HIS A 104 -2.53 -1.98 -12.21
C HIS A 104 -2.85 -0.81 -11.28
N THR A 105 -3.78 0.05 -11.69
CA THR A 105 -4.22 1.20 -10.91
C THR A 105 -5.72 1.38 -11.12
N VAL A 106 -6.49 1.09 -10.08
CA VAL A 106 -7.94 1.28 -10.06
C VAL A 106 -8.20 2.78 -9.96
N MET A 107 -8.73 3.41 -11.01
CA MET A 107 -8.90 4.86 -11.01
C MET A 107 -10.13 5.32 -10.23
N ASP A 108 -11.23 4.60 -10.34
CA ASP A 108 -12.44 4.83 -9.56
C ASP A 108 -12.54 3.76 -8.46
N LEU A 109 -12.39 4.17 -7.21
CA LEU A 109 -12.49 3.24 -6.08
C LEU A 109 -13.94 2.84 -5.81
N ASP A 110 -14.92 3.68 -6.13
CA ASP A 110 -16.34 3.43 -5.80
C ASP A 110 -16.96 2.33 -6.66
N GLU A 111 -16.43 2.08 -7.86
CA GLU A 111 -16.76 0.89 -8.66
C GLU A 111 -16.42 -0.44 -7.95
N TRP A 112 -15.55 -0.38 -6.94
CA TRP A 112 -15.03 -1.54 -6.23
C TRP A 112 -15.51 -1.52 -4.77
N PRO A 113 -16.70 -2.10 -4.50
CA PRO A 113 -17.28 -2.10 -3.17
C PRO A 113 -16.43 -2.95 -2.22
N TYR A 114 -16.32 -2.45 -0.97
CA TYR A 114 -15.68 -3.17 0.13
C TYR A 114 -16.32 -4.55 0.36
N PRO A 115 -15.61 -5.50 1.01
CA PRO A 115 -16.19 -6.79 1.36
C PRO A 115 -17.50 -6.62 2.12
N LYS A 116 -18.60 -7.12 1.54
CA LYS A 116 -19.97 -6.90 2.05
C LYS A 116 -20.23 -7.60 3.40
N GLN A 117 -19.42 -8.61 3.73
CA GLN A 117 -19.52 -9.43 4.94
C GLN A 117 -18.10 -9.85 5.37
N PRO A 118 -17.33 -8.95 6.00
CA PRO A 118 -16.00 -9.30 6.47
C PRO A 118 -16.09 -10.34 7.59
N LEU A 119 -15.14 -11.28 7.62
CA LEU A 119 -15.04 -12.28 8.68
C LEU A 119 -14.70 -11.59 10.00
N VAL A 120 -15.51 -11.79 11.03
CA VAL A 120 -15.26 -11.27 12.38
C VAL A 120 -14.47 -12.32 13.18
N PRO A 121 -13.27 -11.98 13.68
CA PRO A 121 -12.48 -12.89 14.50
C PRO A 121 -13.19 -13.27 15.80
N LEU A 122 -13.01 -14.50 16.27
CA LEU A 122 -13.52 -14.97 17.57
C LEU A 122 -12.66 -14.52 18.76
N ALA A 123 -11.49 -13.94 18.50
CA ALA A 123 -10.56 -13.45 19.50
C ALA A 123 -10.21 -11.98 19.21
N GLU A 124 -9.91 -11.24 20.26
CA GLU A 124 -9.54 -9.82 20.16
C GLU A 124 -8.33 -9.65 19.22
N THR A 125 -8.40 -8.64 18.36
CA THR A 125 -7.32 -8.30 17.42
C THR A 125 -6.70 -6.95 17.77
N VAL A 126 -5.46 -6.73 17.34
CA VAL A 126 -4.68 -5.51 17.64
C VAL A 126 -5.41 -4.21 17.23
N HIS A 127 -6.39 -4.30 16.33
CA HIS A 127 -7.31 -3.22 15.99
C HIS A 127 -8.75 -3.78 15.84
N GLU A 128 -9.47 -3.87 16.95
CA GLU A 128 -10.87 -4.33 16.98
C GLU A 128 -11.85 -3.23 16.52
N ARG A 129 -11.77 -2.87 15.24
CA ARG A 129 -12.61 -1.84 14.62
C ARG A 129 -12.90 -2.16 13.17
N MET A 130 -14.02 -1.62 12.67
CA MET A 130 -14.31 -1.64 11.24
C MET A 130 -13.36 -0.71 10.50
N SER A 131 -12.48 -1.28 9.68
CA SER A 131 -11.54 -0.53 8.86
C SER A 131 -12.17 -0.18 7.51
N VAL A 132 -12.22 1.10 7.16
CA VAL A 132 -12.79 1.59 5.89
C VAL A 132 -11.76 2.42 5.15
N GLU A 133 -11.32 1.96 3.97
CA GLU A 133 -10.41 2.73 3.12
C GLU A 133 -11.18 3.92 2.52
N ILE A 134 -10.86 5.15 2.95
CA ILE A 134 -11.52 6.37 2.46
C ILE A 134 -10.85 6.94 1.20
N PHE A 135 -9.55 6.69 1.01
CA PHE A 135 -8.84 7.03 -0.22
C PHE A 135 -7.55 6.22 -0.35
N ARG A 136 -7.07 6.05 -1.59
CA ARG A 136 -5.81 5.37 -1.90
C ARG A 136 -4.83 6.32 -2.58
N GLY A 137 -3.59 6.29 -2.13
CA GLY A 137 -2.55 7.22 -2.57
C GLY A 137 -2.06 8.14 -1.46
N CYS A 138 -1.12 9.02 -1.77
CA CYS A 138 -0.75 10.13 -0.90
C CYS A 138 -0.35 11.33 -1.76
N THR A 139 -0.85 12.52 -1.42
CA THR A 139 -0.48 13.79 -2.08
C THR A 139 0.96 14.20 -1.80
N ARG A 140 1.60 13.55 -0.80
CA ARG A 140 2.94 13.88 -0.34
C ARG A 140 4.00 13.04 -1.06
N GLY A 141 5.25 13.50 -0.99
CA GLY A 141 6.42 12.88 -1.62
C GLY A 141 7.53 12.57 -0.64
N CYS A 142 7.20 12.03 0.53
CA CYS A 142 8.20 11.68 1.54
C CYS A 142 9.20 10.68 0.93
N ARG A 143 10.49 11.06 0.87
CA ARG A 143 11.54 10.32 0.16
C ARG A 143 11.78 8.90 0.68
N PHE A 144 11.38 8.63 1.92
CA PHE A 144 11.49 7.33 2.56
C PHE A 144 10.22 6.48 2.41
N CYS A 145 9.10 7.07 1.98
CA CYS A 145 7.82 6.40 1.96
C CYS A 145 7.62 5.69 0.62
N GLN A 146 7.89 4.39 0.58
CA GLN A 146 7.59 3.56 -0.59
C GLN A 146 6.11 3.65 -0.96
N ALA A 147 5.22 3.43 0.02
CA ALA A 147 3.77 3.43 -0.19
C ALA A 147 3.29 4.70 -0.90
N GLY A 148 3.74 5.88 -0.45
CA GLY A 148 3.37 7.16 -1.06
C GLY A 148 3.88 7.37 -2.50
N MET A 149 4.83 6.56 -2.96
CA MET A 149 5.30 6.58 -4.35
C MET A 149 4.56 5.56 -5.21
N ILE A 150 4.41 4.33 -4.72
CA ILE A 150 3.86 3.22 -5.52
C ILE A 150 2.34 3.30 -5.69
N THR A 151 1.60 3.90 -4.74
CA THR A 151 0.14 4.01 -4.79
C THR A 151 -0.41 5.24 -5.51
N ARG A 152 0.44 6.06 -6.13
CA ARG A 152 0.01 7.25 -6.92
C ARG A 152 -0.75 6.85 -8.20
N PRO A 153 -1.73 7.64 -8.66
CA PRO A 153 -2.18 8.93 -8.11
C PRO A 153 -3.11 8.76 -6.88
N VAL A 154 -3.42 9.89 -6.22
CA VAL A 154 -4.43 9.94 -5.14
C VAL A 154 -5.81 9.79 -5.75
N ARG A 155 -6.63 8.92 -5.15
CA ARG A 155 -7.99 8.60 -5.56
C ARG A 155 -8.83 8.50 -4.31
N GLU A 156 -9.86 9.32 -4.22
CA GLU A 156 -10.77 9.40 -3.08
C GLU A 156 -12.04 8.61 -3.38
N ARG A 157 -12.67 8.08 -2.34
CA ARG A 157 -14.03 7.56 -2.43
C ARG A 157 -15.02 8.67 -2.16
N SER A 158 -16.20 8.61 -2.77
CA SER A 158 -17.25 9.56 -2.46
C SER A 158 -17.72 9.43 -1.01
N ILE A 159 -18.13 10.56 -0.42
CA ILE A 159 -18.81 10.57 0.89
C ILE A 159 -19.99 9.59 0.96
N THR A 160 -20.73 9.43 -0.14
CA THR A 160 -21.83 8.47 -0.25
C THR A 160 -21.34 7.03 -0.20
N GLY A 161 -20.30 6.70 -0.97
CA GLY A 161 -19.68 5.38 -0.96
C GLY A 161 -19.14 5.02 0.43
N ILE A 162 -18.47 5.96 1.09
CA ILE A 162 -17.98 5.79 2.47
C ILE A 162 -19.13 5.54 3.44
N GLY A 163 -20.18 6.36 3.40
CA GLY A 163 -21.34 6.21 4.28
C GLY A 163 -22.05 4.86 4.12
N GLU A 164 -22.20 4.37 2.88
CA GLU A 164 -22.77 3.05 2.62
C GLU A 164 -21.88 1.90 3.09
N MET A 165 -20.56 2.01 2.90
CA MET A 165 -19.62 0.99 3.38
C MET A 165 -19.70 0.86 4.90
N VAL A 166 -19.66 1.98 5.61
CA VAL A 166 -19.76 2.01 7.07
C VAL A 166 -21.08 1.41 7.56
N ASP A 167 -22.22 1.84 7.01
CA ASP A 167 -23.54 1.30 7.39
C ASP A 167 -23.65 -0.22 7.20
N LYS A 168 -23.25 -0.71 6.03
CA LYS A 168 -23.34 -2.13 5.70
C LYS A 168 -22.43 -2.96 6.60
N GLY A 169 -21.19 -2.53 6.84
CA GLY A 169 -20.27 -3.32 7.65
C GLY A 169 -20.55 -3.25 9.15
N LEU A 170 -21.01 -2.13 9.69
CA LEU A 170 -21.44 -2.07 11.10
C LEU A 170 -22.59 -3.05 11.35
N LYS A 171 -23.61 -3.07 10.48
CA LYS A 171 -24.73 -4.03 10.55
C LYS A 171 -24.28 -5.49 10.41
N ALA A 172 -23.25 -5.75 9.61
CA ALA A 172 -22.76 -7.10 9.37
C ALA A 172 -21.81 -7.61 10.47
N THR A 173 -21.12 -6.72 11.18
CA THR A 173 -20.03 -7.09 12.10
C THR A 173 -20.32 -6.82 13.57
N GLY A 174 -21.17 -5.84 13.88
CA GLY A 174 -21.40 -5.39 15.25
C GLY A 174 -20.22 -4.61 15.86
N PHE A 175 -19.24 -4.18 15.07
CA PHE A 175 -18.16 -3.34 15.59
C PHE A 175 -18.69 -2.02 16.15
N GLU A 176 -18.08 -1.56 17.25
CA GLU A 176 -18.45 -0.30 17.91
C GLU A 176 -17.49 0.86 17.56
N GLU A 177 -16.54 0.64 16.67
CA GLU A 177 -15.59 1.65 16.18
C GLU A 177 -15.36 1.52 14.68
N VAL A 178 -15.23 2.65 13.99
CA VAL A 178 -14.86 2.77 12.57
C VAL A 178 -13.54 3.53 12.43
N GLY A 179 -12.55 2.88 11.83
CA GLY A 179 -11.29 3.49 11.42
C GLY A 179 -11.32 3.94 9.97
N LEU A 180 -11.23 5.24 9.73
CA LEU A 180 -11.17 5.81 8.38
C LEU A 180 -9.70 5.75 7.88
N LEU A 181 -9.40 4.73 7.08
CA LEU A 181 -8.05 4.36 6.68
C LEU A 181 -7.61 5.07 5.40
N SER A 182 -6.40 5.62 5.42
CA SER A 182 -5.59 5.90 4.23
C SER A 182 -4.12 6.07 4.63
N LEU A 183 -3.26 6.51 3.70
CA LEU A 183 -1.89 6.92 4.03
C LEU A 183 -1.80 8.27 4.75
N SER A 184 -2.87 9.07 4.74
CA SER A 184 -2.97 10.37 5.41
C SER A 184 -4.45 10.82 5.51
N SER A 185 -5.25 10.24 6.41
CA SER A 185 -6.71 10.35 6.35
C SER A 185 -7.25 11.78 6.36
N ALA A 186 -6.59 12.67 7.10
CA ALA A 186 -6.95 14.10 7.15
C ALA A 186 -6.66 14.90 5.86
N ASP A 187 -5.91 14.33 4.90
CA ASP A 187 -5.71 14.97 3.58
C ASP A 187 -6.88 14.68 2.60
N HIS A 188 -7.90 13.90 2.98
CA HIS A 188 -9.09 13.69 2.13
C HIS A 188 -9.87 14.99 1.98
N THR A 189 -10.26 15.36 0.76
CA THR A 189 -10.90 16.67 0.48
C THR A 189 -12.17 16.91 1.30
N GLU A 190 -13.00 15.88 1.44
CA GLU A 190 -14.27 15.91 2.20
C GLU A 190 -14.16 15.41 3.66
N ILE A 191 -12.96 15.35 4.27
CA ILE A 191 -12.80 14.68 5.58
C ILE A 191 -13.70 15.25 6.69
N GLY A 192 -13.92 16.57 6.71
CA GLY A 192 -14.77 17.24 7.69
C GLY A 192 -16.24 16.81 7.55
N ASP A 193 -16.75 16.81 6.31
CA ASP A 193 -18.12 16.42 6.02
C ASP A 193 -18.35 14.92 6.26
N ILE A 194 -17.37 14.08 5.95
CA ILE A 194 -17.39 12.65 6.26
C ILE A 194 -17.46 12.44 7.78
N ALA A 195 -16.56 13.06 8.55
CA ALA A 195 -16.50 12.88 9.99
C ALA A 195 -17.79 13.36 10.67
N LYS A 196 -18.27 14.56 10.31
CA LYS A 196 -19.51 15.12 10.84
C LYS A 196 -20.72 14.26 10.46
N GLY A 197 -20.86 13.88 9.19
CA GLY A 197 -22.00 13.08 8.72
C GLY A 197 -22.07 11.69 9.38
N LEU A 198 -20.92 11.07 9.66
CA LEU A 198 -20.86 9.82 10.42
C LEU A 198 -21.14 10.04 11.92
N ALA A 199 -20.59 11.10 12.50
CA ALA A 199 -20.83 11.43 13.92
C ALA A 199 -22.32 11.74 14.18
N ASP A 200 -22.97 12.53 13.32
CA ASP A 200 -24.41 12.83 13.37
C ASP A 200 -25.23 11.54 13.22
N ARG A 201 -24.85 10.65 12.30
CA ARG A 201 -25.60 9.43 12.01
C ARG A 201 -25.58 8.42 13.16
N TYR A 202 -24.45 8.29 13.85
CA TYR A 202 -24.23 7.23 14.85
C TYR A 202 -24.04 7.77 16.28
N GLU A 203 -24.53 8.99 16.57
CA GLU A 203 -24.45 9.62 17.88
C GLU A 203 -25.15 8.77 18.96
N GLU A 204 -26.37 8.29 18.67
CA GLU A 204 -27.17 7.46 19.59
C GLU A 204 -26.62 6.04 19.73
N ASP A 205 -26.11 5.46 18.64
CA ASP A 205 -25.51 4.13 18.61
C ASP A 205 -24.15 4.07 19.34
N LYS A 206 -23.58 5.23 19.67
CA LYS A 206 -22.24 5.38 20.28
C LYS A 206 -21.17 4.68 19.45
N ILE A 207 -21.16 4.81 18.12
CA ILE A 207 -20.10 4.22 17.29
C ILE A 207 -18.89 5.16 17.25
N GLY A 208 -17.74 4.72 17.77
CA GLY A 208 -16.49 5.47 17.78
C GLY A 208 -15.94 5.71 16.37
N LEU A 209 -15.33 6.88 16.15
CA LEU A 209 -14.62 7.19 14.90
C LEU A 209 -13.13 7.37 15.18
N SER A 210 -12.27 6.89 14.28
CA SER A 210 -10.83 7.05 14.39
C SER A 210 -10.13 7.38 13.07
N LEU A 211 -9.05 8.16 13.16
CA LEU A 211 -8.18 8.54 12.04
C LEU A 211 -6.76 8.01 12.26
N PRO A 212 -6.51 6.75 11.88
CA PRO A 212 -5.14 6.24 11.86
C PRO A 212 -4.32 6.95 10.79
N SER A 213 -3.03 7.14 11.07
CA SER A 213 -2.05 7.74 10.15
C SER A 213 -2.38 9.18 9.74
N THR A 214 -2.51 10.06 10.72
CA THR A 214 -2.80 11.47 10.52
C THR A 214 -1.53 12.33 10.58
N ARG A 215 -1.47 13.34 9.72
CA ARG A 215 -0.39 14.34 9.77
C ARG A 215 -0.76 15.47 10.72
N VAL A 216 0.24 15.96 11.46
CA VAL A 216 0.04 16.97 12.51
C VAL A 216 -0.53 18.29 11.96
N ASP A 217 -0.16 18.68 10.75
CA ASP A 217 -0.60 19.93 10.10
C ASP A 217 -1.98 19.85 9.45
N ALA A 218 -2.47 18.65 9.15
CA ALA A 218 -3.79 18.44 8.52
C ALA A 218 -4.92 18.20 9.53
N PHE A 219 -4.59 17.93 10.80
CA PHE A 219 -5.56 17.71 11.86
C PHE A 219 -5.94 19.01 12.55
N ASN A 220 -7.24 19.31 12.64
CA ASN A 220 -7.77 20.53 13.27
C ASN A 220 -8.72 20.21 14.44
N ILE A 221 -9.12 21.26 15.17
CA ILE A 221 -9.96 21.14 16.36
C ILE A 221 -11.37 20.66 16.00
N ASP A 222 -11.91 21.11 14.86
CA ASP A 222 -13.24 20.71 14.43
C ASP A 222 -13.30 19.19 14.19
N LEU A 223 -12.32 18.64 13.50
CA LEU A 223 -12.19 17.21 13.28
C LEU A 223 -12.01 16.44 14.59
N ALA A 224 -11.25 16.99 15.55
CA ALA A 224 -11.10 16.39 16.87
C ALA A 224 -12.45 16.34 17.63
N ASN A 225 -13.25 17.39 17.53
CA ASN A 225 -14.57 17.46 18.17
C ASN A 225 -15.51 16.41 17.57
N GLU A 226 -15.54 16.26 16.24
CA GLU A 226 -16.40 15.25 15.60
C GLU A 226 -16.00 13.81 15.99
N LEU A 227 -14.70 13.50 16.06
CA LEU A 227 -14.23 12.16 16.43
C LEU A 227 -14.49 11.79 17.90
N THR A 228 -14.63 12.79 18.78
CA THR A 228 -14.81 12.59 20.23
C THR A 228 -16.24 12.84 20.71
N ARG A 229 -17.15 13.21 19.80
CA ARG A 229 -18.51 13.65 20.11
C ARG A 229 -19.32 12.66 20.95
N ASN A 230 -19.18 11.37 20.69
CA ASN A 230 -19.88 10.32 21.43
C ASN A 230 -19.21 9.88 22.75
N GLY A 231 -18.13 10.56 23.15
CA GLY A 231 -17.40 10.29 24.39
C GLY A 231 -16.56 9.00 24.40
N ARG A 232 -16.51 8.24 23.29
CA ARG A 232 -15.63 7.07 23.18
C ARG A 232 -14.21 7.51 22.88
N ARG A 233 -13.23 6.73 23.37
CA ARG A 233 -11.82 7.02 23.11
C ARG A 233 -11.52 6.77 21.63
N SER A 234 -11.31 7.85 20.88
CA SER A 234 -10.85 7.76 19.49
C SER A 234 -9.35 7.48 19.43
N GLY A 235 -8.95 6.46 18.69
CA GLY A 235 -7.54 6.22 18.38
C GLY A 235 -7.01 7.23 17.36
N LEU A 236 -6.06 8.09 17.77
CA LEU A 236 -5.35 9.01 16.87
C LEU A 236 -3.88 8.58 16.76
N THR A 237 -3.34 8.56 15.54
CA THR A 237 -1.92 8.29 15.31
C THR A 237 -1.32 9.43 14.52
N PHE A 238 -0.37 10.14 15.11
CA PHE A 238 0.35 11.24 14.45
C PHE A 238 1.69 10.79 13.90
N ALA A 239 2.03 11.24 12.69
CA ALA A 239 3.33 11.00 12.07
C ALA A 239 4.18 12.29 12.01
N PRO A 240 4.90 12.68 13.09
CA PRO A 240 5.69 13.92 13.13
C PRO A 240 6.94 13.90 12.22
N ARG A 241 7.44 12.70 11.86
CA ARG A 241 8.60 12.42 10.98
C ARG A 241 9.96 12.96 11.45
N ALA A 242 10.09 14.25 11.77
CA ALA A 242 11.31 14.83 12.33
C ALA A 242 11.03 16.12 13.13
N ALA A 243 11.74 16.32 14.24
CA ALA A 243 11.52 17.45 15.17
C ALA A 243 12.52 18.61 15.01
N VAL A 244 13.44 18.56 14.04
CA VAL A 244 14.55 19.53 13.91
C VAL A 244 14.44 20.28 12.58
N SER A 245 14.42 21.62 12.65
CA SER A 245 14.17 22.55 11.53
C SER A 245 15.08 22.35 10.30
N ALA A 246 16.30 21.83 10.50
CA ALA A 246 17.24 21.53 9.42
C ALA A 246 16.87 20.27 8.61
N SER A 247 16.22 19.28 9.22
CA SER A 247 15.75 18.07 8.51
C SER A 247 14.50 18.31 7.66
N VAL A 248 13.76 19.38 7.96
CA VAL A 248 12.57 19.84 7.21
C VAL A 248 12.95 20.62 5.95
N ARG A 249 14.22 21.05 5.79
CA ARG A 249 14.73 21.71 4.57
C ARG A 249 15.83 20.90 3.91
N SER A 250 15.51 20.25 2.80
CA SER A 250 16.44 20.12 1.65
C SER A 250 15.73 19.61 0.40
N SER A 251 14.78 20.41 -0.06
CA SER A 251 14.49 20.58 -1.48
C SER A 251 15.45 21.63 -2.07
N THR A 252 16.76 21.35 -2.18
CA THR A 252 17.64 22.08 -3.13
C THR A 252 18.99 21.39 -3.34
N ARG A 253 19.29 21.10 -4.61
CA ARG A 253 20.60 20.87 -5.25
C ARG A 253 21.74 20.29 -4.39
N TRP A 254 22.08 19.03 -4.69
CA TRP A 254 23.48 18.60 -4.66
C TRP A 254 24.26 19.38 -5.73
N SER A 255 24.93 20.46 -5.35
CA SER A 255 26.10 20.96 -6.10
C SER A 255 27.32 20.84 -5.20
N ARG A 256 28.23 19.95 -5.59
CA ARG A 256 29.58 19.90 -5.05
C ARG A 256 30.22 21.29 -5.16
N LYS A 257 30.59 21.89 -4.04
CA LYS A 257 31.74 22.79 -3.98
C LYS A 257 32.63 22.37 -2.81
N ARG A 258 33.85 21.96 -3.16
CA ARG A 258 34.97 21.81 -2.24
C ARG A 258 35.25 23.17 -1.60
N THR A 259 35.42 23.21 -0.28
CA THR A 259 36.25 24.21 0.39
C THR A 259 36.96 23.57 1.57
N SER A 260 38.28 23.46 1.41
CA SER A 260 39.35 23.58 2.41
C SER A 260 39.18 22.96 3.81
N SER A 261 40.08 22.02 4.06
CA SER A 261 40.52 21.48 5.35
C SER A 261 40.54 22.46 6.52
N VAL A 262 39.93 22.05 7.64
CA VAL A 262 40.26 22.55 8.98
C VAL A 262 40.90 21.38 9.74
N ARG A 263 42.20 21.51 10.04
CA ARG A 263 42.94 20.61 10.91
C ARG A 263 42.51 20.87 12.36
N TRP A 264 42.16 19.81 13.08
CA TRP A 264 42.07 19.83 14.54
C TRP A 264 43.45 19.53 15.14
N PRO A 265 43.88 20.23 16.21
CA PRO A 265 45.14 19.95 16.88
C PRO A 265 45.06 18.67 17.72
N PRO A 266 46.19 17.94 17.92
CA PRO A 266 46.20 16.70 18.68
C PRO A 266 46.05 17.00 20.18
N ARG A 267 45.16 16.23 20.84
CA ARG A 267 45.11 16.18 22.31
C ARG A 267 46.29 15.34 22.81
N THR A 268 47.14 15.97 23.61
CA THR A 268 48.12 15.29 24.45
C THR A 268 47.39 14.59 25.59
N ALA A 269 47.51 13.26 25.67
CA ALA A 269 47.16 12.51 26.87
C ALA A 269 48.45 12.08 27.56
N THR A 270 48.79 12.80 28.64
CA THR A 270 49.78 12.39 29.64
C THR A 270 49.24 11.17 30.39
N ALA A 271 49.84 10.00 30.17
CA ALA A 271 49.71 8.86 31.07
C ALA A 271 50.90 8.90 32.04
N GLY A 272 50.61 9.06 33.34
CA GLY A 272 51.59 9.03 34.40
C GLY A 272 51.06 8.20 35.57
N GLY A 273 51.72 7.05 35.80
CA GLY A 273 51.89 6.25 37.03
C GLY A 273 50.68 5.99 37.93
N ARG A 274 50.37 4.75 38.30
CA ARG A 274 51.19 3.76 38.99
C ARG A 274 50.67 2.36 38.73
#